data_AF-A0A3R6YUG2-F1
#
_entry.id   AF-A0A3R6YUG2-F1
#
_cell.length_a   1.000
_cell.length_b   1.000
_cell.length_c   1.000
_cell.angle_alpha   90.00
_cell.angle_beta   90.00
_cell.angle_gamma   90.00
#
_symmetry.space_group_name_H-M   'P 1'
#
loop_
_entity.id
_entity.type
_entity.pdbx_description
1 polymer ?
#
loop_
_entity_poly.entity_id
_entity_poly.type
_entity_poly.pdbx_seq_one_letter_code
_entity_poly.pdbx_strand_id
1 'polypeptide(L)'
;MDVVNATLLEHGVDLAALEATFHELNSLAFVEPYWQHMITTYSPFTIVSIFTFVLHEALYFTIWVPYLALDFIPYFRKYKIQENKPNTWNETWRCVKHLIFSHVVIQLPMILCSDWGLRQLGFTFDLPLPAAYVVP
;
A
#
# COMPACT_ATOMS: atom_id res chain seq x y z
N MET A 1 -14.39 -30.09 11.07
CA MET A 1 -13.14 -29.65 11.73
C MET A 1 -12.09 -30.77 11.71
N ASP A 2 -12.49 -32.03 11.88
CA ASP A 2 -11.53 -33.16 11.95
C ASP A 2 -10.78 -33.46 10.65
N VAL A 3 -11.45 -33.35 9.49
CA VAL A 3 -10.81 -33.60 8.18
C VAL A 3 -9.78 -32.51 7.82
N VAL A 4 -10.06 -31.26 8.20
CA VAL A 4 -9.17 -30.10 8.00
C VAL A 4 -7.96 -30.19 8.94
N ASN A 5 -8.19 -30.58 10.19
CA ASN A 5 -7.11 -30.80 11.16
C ASN A 5 -6.15 -31.91 10.70
N ALA A 6 -6.70 -33.02 10.19
CA ALA A 6 -5.88 -34.12 9.68
C ALA A 6 -5.03 -33.73 8.46
N THR A 7 -5.57 -32.93 7.53
CA THR A 7 -4.82 -32.47 6.34
C THR A 7 -3.76 -31.42 6.66
N LEU A 8 -4.00 -30.54 7.64
CA LEU A 8 -3.03 -29.51 8.06
C LEU A 8 -1.86 -30.12 8.84
N LEU A 9 -2.12 -31.11 9.69
CA LEU A 9 -1.08 -31.87 10.38
C LEU A 9 -0.19 -32.67 9.41
N GLU A 10 -0.75 -33.20 8.32
CA GLU A 10 0.02 -33.88 7.25
C GLU A 10 1.01 -32.92 6.56
N HIS A 11 0.67 -31.63 6.48
CA HIS A 11 1.53 -30.56 5.95
C HIS A 11 2.41 -29.91 7.03
N GLY A 12 2.40 -30.42 8.26
CA GLY A 12 3.20 -29.92 9.38
C GLY A 12 2.72 -28.58 9.96
N VAL A 13 1.48 -28.17 9.67
CA VAL A 13 0.88 -26.91 10.15
C VAL A 13 -0.02 -27.21 11.34
N ASP A 14 0.40 -26.76 12.53
CA ASP A 14 -0.40 -26.84 13.74
C ASP A 14 -1.52 -25.79 13.72
N LEU A 15 -2.77 -26.25 13.81
CA LEU A 15 -3.96 -25.37 13.86
C LEU A 15 -3.88 -24.37 15.01
N ALA A 16 -3.36 -24.77 16.17
CA ALA A 16 -3.24 -23.87 17.31
C ALA A 16 -2.24 -22.73 17.02
N ALA A 17 -1.15 -23.03 16.32
CA ALA A 17 -0.19 -22.02 15.89
C ALA A 17 -0.76 -21.09 14.81
N LEU A 18 -1.58 -21.62 13.89
CA LEU A 18 -2.27 -20.82 12.88
C LEU A 18 -3.30 -19.87 13.50
N GLU A 19 -4.12 -20.37 14.43
CA GLU A 19 -5.10 -19.56 15.17
C GLU A 19 -4.41 -18.48 15.99
N ALA A 20 -3.31 -18.81 16.68
CA ALA A 20 -2.51 -17.82 17.42
C ALA A 20 -1.93 -16.75 16.48
N THR A 21 -1.37 -17.15 15.33
CA THR A 21 -0.82 -16.22 14.34
C THR A 21 -1.93 -15.32 13.77
N PHE A 22 -3.10 -15.87 13.49
CA PHE A 22 -4.23 -15.10 12.99
C PHE A 22 -4.76 -14.11 14.03
N HIS A 23 -4.80 -14.50 15.31
CA HIS A 23 -5.14 -13.60 16.41
C HIS A 23 -4.13 -12.46 16.57
N GLU A 24 -2.83 -12.75 16.47
CA GLU A 24 -1.75 -11.74 16.49
C GLU A 24 -1.82 -10.78 15.30
N LEU A 25 -2.11 -11.30 14.10
CA LEU A 25 -2.32 -10.47 12.92
C LEU A 25 -3.59 -9.62 13.04
N ASN A 26 -4.65 -10.14 13.65
CA ASN A 26 -5.90 -9.43 13.83
C ASN A 26 -5.80 -8.31 14.88
N SER A 27 -4.97 -8.47 15.90
CA SER A 27 -4.79 -7.45 16.94
C SER A 27 -3.98 -6.24 16.46
N LEU A 28 -3.23 -6.39 15.37
CA LEU A 28 -2.24 -5.41 14.88
C LEU A 28 -1.24 -4.97 15.98
N ALA A 29 -1.10 -5.72 17.07
CA ALA A 29 -0.26 -5.36 18.21
C ALA A 29 1.21 -5.20 17.82
N PHE A 30 1.66 -5.93 16.78
CA PHE A 30 3.01 -5.80 16.25
C PHE A 30 3.27 -4.43 15.57
N VAL A 31 2.24 -3.74 15.07
CA VAL A 31 2.34 -2.41 14.42
C VAL A 31 2.25 -1.28 15.45
N GLU A 32 1.52 -1.51 16.54
CA GLU A 32 1.27 -0.56 17.61
C GLU A 32 2.52 0.18 18.14
N PRO A 33 3.66 -0.47 18.45
CA PRO A 33 4.84 0.24 18.95
C PRO A 33 5.45 1.18 17.91
N TYR A 34 5.41 0.80 16.61
CA TYR A 34 5.90 1.64 15.53
C TYR A 34 4.98 2.84 15.28
N TRP A 35 3.66 2.61 15.33
CA TRP A 35 2.67 3.67 15.25
C TRP A 35 2.80 4.65 16.42
N GLN A 36 2.92 4.14 17.65
CA GLN A 36 3.14 4.94 18.85
C GLN A 36 4.40 5.79 18.73
N HIS A 37 5.50 5.21 18.25
CA HIS A 37 6.74 5.96 18.03
C HIS A 37 6.53 7.08 17.00
N MET A 38 5.79 6.81 15.93
CA MET A 38 5.53 7.80 14.88
C MET A 38 4.69 8.98 15.37
N ILE A 39 3.56 8.72 16.05
CA ILE A 39 2.65 9.77 16.54
C ILE A 39 3.24 10.62 17.66
N THR A 40 4.21 10.08 18.42
CA THR A 40 4.91 10.81 19.48
C THR A 40 6.12 11.60 18.96
N THR A 41 6.73 11.16 17.88
CA THR A 41 7.93 11.80 17.30
C THR A 41 7.60 12.90 16.30
N TYR A 42 6.54 12.72 15.52
CA TYR A 42 6.20 13.61 14.40
C TYR A 42 4.87 14.32 14.61
N SER A 43 4.72 15.51 14.00
CA SER A 43 3.46 16.22 14.03
C SER A 43 2.39 15.50 13.20
N PRO A 44 1.09 15.57 13.56
CA PRO A 44 0.02 14.97 12.76
C PRO A 44 0.02 15.46 11.31
N PHE A 45 0.33 16.74 11.08
CA PHE A 45 0.46 17.30 9.73
C PHE A 45 1.58 16.62 8.93
N THR A 46 2.74 16.38 9.55
CA THR A 46 3.87 15.70 8.89
C THR A 46 3.50 14.27 8.49
N ILE A 47 2.80 13.55 9.38
CA ILE A 47 2.36 12.17 9.12
C ILE A 47 1.33 12.15 7.98
N VAL A 48 0.28 12.97 8.08
CA VAL A 48 -0.80 13.01 7.07
C VAL A 48 -0.30 13.49 5.72
N SER A 49 0.60 14.47 5.68
CA SER A 49 1.01 15.06 4.42
C SER A 49 2.28 14.45 3.87
N ILE A 50 3.41 14.58 4.58
CA ILE A 50 4.73 14.22 4.04
C ILE A 50 4.90 12.71 3.97
N PHE A 51 4.57 11.98 5.05
CA PHE A 51 4.74 10.52 5.05
C PHE A 51 3.76 9.86 4.08
N THR A 52 2.51 10.30 4.05
CA THR A 52 1.54 9.82 3.05
C THR A 52 2.00 10.10 1.63
N PHE A 53 2.52 11.29 1.34
CA PHE A 53 3.04 11.61 0.00
C PHE A 53 4.20 10.70 -0.39
N VAL A 54 5.21 10.54 0.47
CA VAL A 54 6.36 9.69 0.20
C VAL A 54 5.94 8.22 0.00
N LEU A 55 5.07 7.71 0.87
CA LEU A 55 4.55 6.35 0.75
C LEU A 55 3.75 6.16 -0.55
N HIS A 56 2.91 7.13 -0.89
CA HIS A 56 2.12 7.13 -2.12
C HIS A 56 3.01 7.08 -3.36
N GLU A 57 3.95 8.01 -3.49
CA GLU A 57 4.88 8.06 -4.64
C GLU A 57 5.71 6.77 -4.73
N ALA A 58 6.24 6.29 -3.60
CA ALA A 58 7.06 5.09 -3.57
C ALA A 58 6.27 3.86 -4.05
N LEU A 59 5.06 3.62 -3.52
CA LEU A 59 4.23 2.50 -3.93
C LEU A 59 3.74 2.66 -5.37
N TYR A 60 3.31 3.85 -5.75
CA TYR A 60 2.78 4.13 -7.08
C TYR A 60 3.82 3.82 -8.17
N PHE A 61 5.04 4.34 -8.04
CA PHE A 61 6.10 4.07 -9.01
C PHE A 61 6.62 2.64 -8.92
N THR A 62 6.76 2.07 -7.71
CA THR A 62 7.26 0.69 -7.54
C THR A 62 6.32 -0.34 -8.15
N ILE A 63 5.00 -0.18 -7.94
CA ILE A 63 4.00 -1.10 -8.51
C ILE A 63 3.97 -0.99 -10.04
N TRP A 64 4.25 0.19 -10.60
CA TRP A 64 4.29 0.39 -12.06
C TRP A 64 5.54 -0.18 -12.74
N VAL A 65 6.71 -0.16 -12.08
CA VAL A 65 7.99 -0.60 -12.66
C VAL A 65 7.96 -2.03 -13.26
N PRO A 66 7.36 -3.05 -12.62
CA PRO A 66 7.20 -4.37 -13.21
C PRO A 66 6.47 -4.34 -14.56
N TYR A 67 5.41 -3.53 -14.69
CA TYR A 67 4.66 -3.39 -15.94
C TYR A 67 5.48 -2.69 -17.02
N LEU A 68 6.28 -1.69 -16.63
CA LEU A 68 7.26 -1.09 -17.53
C LEU A 68 8.28 -2.12 -18.03
N ALA A 69 8.75 -3.02 -17.16
CA ALA A 69 9.69 -4.07 -17.54
C ALA A 69 9.06 -5.08 -18.53
N LEU A 70 7.79 -5.47 -18.31
CA LEU A 70 7.05 -6.34 -19.23
C LEU A 70 6.90 -5.73 -20.63
N ASP A 71 6.84 -4.40 -20.73
CA ASP A 71 6.72 -3.68 -22.00
C ASP A 71 7.95 -3.82 -22.92
N PHE A 72 9.14 -4.06 -22.33
CA PHE A 72 10.37 -4.29 -23.08
C PHE A 72 10.55 -5.73 -23.54
N ILE A 73 9.81 -6.69 -22.96
CA ILE A 73 9.91 -8.10 -23.30
C ILE A 73 9.02 -8.38 -24.53
N PRO A 74 9.58 -8.78 -25.68
CA PRO A 74 8.81 -8.94 -26.92
C PRO A 74 7.66 -9.94 -26.84
N TYR A 75 7.80 -10.97 -25.97
CA TYR A 75 6.80 -12.01 -25.76
C TYR A 75 5.44 -11.46 -25.29
N PHE A 76 5.42 -10.40 -24.48
CA PHE A 76 4.18 -9.87 -23.91
C PHE A 76 3.45 -8.90 -24.84
N ARG A 77 4.01 -8.56 -26.00
CA ARG A 77 3.37 -7.63 -26.97
C ARG A 77 2.02 -8.14 -27.48
N LYS A 78 1.83 -9.46 -27.58
CA LYS A 78 0.57 -10.08 -28.01
C LYS A 78 -0.61 -9.88 -27.05
N TYR A 79 -0.35 -9.44 -25.81
CA TYR A 79 -1.40 -9.16 -24.82
C TYR A 79 -1.79 -7.68 -24.78
N LYS A 80 -1.19 -6.84 -25.63
CA LYS A 80 -1.50 -5.40 -25.68
C LYS A 80 -2.78 -5.14 -26.45
N ILE A 81 -3.62 -4.25 -25.92
CA ILE A 81 -4.89 -3.83 -26.55
C ILE A 81 -4.66 -3.08 -27.88
N GLN A 82 -3.52 -2.38 -28.00
CA GLN A 82 -3.16 -1.61 -29.21
C GLN A 82 -1.88 -2.16 -29.84
N GLU A 83 -2.01 -3.12 -30.76
CA GLU A 83 -0.87 -3.76 -31.43
C GLU A 83 -0.10 -2.78 -32.35
N ASN A 84 -0.82 -1.86 -32.99
CA ASN A 84 -0.26 -0.92 -33.97
C ASN A 84 0.48 0.28 -33.35
N LYS A 85 0.51 0.39 -32.02
CA LYS A 85 1.12 1.52 -31.31
C LYS A 85 2.13 1.03 -30.28
N PRO A 86 3.39 0.76 -30.69
CA PRO A 86 4.41 0.34 -29.74
C PRO A 86 4.78 1.52 -28.83
N ASN A 87 4.86 1.27 -27.52
CA ASN A 87 5.35 2.25 -26.56
C ASN A 87 6.86 2.43 -26.78
N THR A 88 7.26 3.57 -27.35
CA THR A 88 8.69 3.90 -27.50
C THR A 88 9.24 4.47 -26.19
N TRP A 89 10.54 4.28 -25.94
CA TRP A 89 11.17 4.82 -24.72
C TRP A 89 11.03 6.35 -24.63
N ASN A 90 11.11 7.06 -25.76
CA ASN A 90 10.97 8.51 -25.80
C ASN A 90 9.56 8.97 -25.37
N GLU A 91 8.52 8.26 -25.81
CA GLU A 91 7.14 8.55 -25.40
C GLU A 91 6.90 8.22 -23.94
N THR A 92 7.39 7.06 -23.47
CA THR A 92 7.32 6.68 -22.06
C THR A 92 8.01 7.73 -21.18
N TRP A 93 9.20 8.18 -21.55
CA TRP A 93 9.92 9.20 -20.79
C TRP A 93 9.20 10.55 -20.79
N ARG A 94 8.58 10.93 -21.91
CA ARG A 94 7.72 12.13 -21.96
C ARG A 94 6.53 12.00 -21.02
N CYS A 95 5.90 10.82 -20.98
CA CYS A 95 4.80 10.52 -20.06
C CYS A 95 5.26 10.60 -18.59
N VAL A 96 6.36 9.93 -18.24
CA VAL A 96 6.91 9.93 -16.87
C VAL A 96 7.19 11.34 -16.38
N LYS A 97 7.79 12.21 -17.20
CA LYS A 97 8.01 13.61 -16.82
C LYS A 97 6.71 14.37 -16.53
N HIS A 98 5.69 14.16 -17.36
CA HIS A 98 4.39 14.77 -17.14
C HIS A 98 3.71 14.22 -15.88
N LEU A 99 3.85 12.92 -15.63
CA LEU A 99 3.32 12.24 -14.47
C LEU A 99 3.94 12.77 -13.17
N ILE A 100 5.27 12.88 -13.12
CA ILE A 100 6.01 13.45 -11.99
C ILE A 100 5.57 14.91 -11.76
N PHE A 101 5.45 15.70 -12.83
CA PHE A 101 4.95 17.07 -12.71
C PHE A 101 3.54 17.12 -12.10
N SER A 102 2.62 16.31 -12.58
CA SER A 102 1.25 16.26 -12.05
C SER A 102 1.22 15.79 -10.59
N HIS A 103 2.04 14.82 -10.20
CA HIS A 103 2.12 14.37 -8.81
C HIS A 103 2.66 15.47 -7.88
N VAL A 104 3.73 16.16 -8.28
CA VAL A 104 4.32 17.21 -7.43
C VAL A 104 3.47 18.49 -7.42
N VAL A 105 2.86 18.88 -8.54
CA VAL A 105 2.15 20.17 -8.63
C VAL A 105 0.67 20.06 -8.27
N ILE A 106 0.03 18.93 -8.52
CA ILE A 106 -1.41 18.75 -8.30
C ILE A 106 -1.65 17.86 -7.08
N GLN A 107 -0.98 16.70 -7.00
CA GLN A 107 -1.23 15.74 -5.94
C GLN A 107 -0.68 16.22 -4.58
N LEU A 108 0.52 16.82 -4.55
CA LEU A 108 1.11 17.30 -3.30
C LEU A 108 0.25 18.39 -2.61
N PRO A 109 -0.22 19.48 -3.28
CA PRO A 109 -1.12 20.44 -2.63
C PRO A 109 -2.42 19.82 -2.13
N MET A 110 -2.97 18.85 -2.88
CA MET A 110 -4.17 18.14 -2.47
C MET A 110 -3.96 17.35 -1.18
N ILE A 111 -2.81 16.67 -1.04
CA ILE A 111 -2.41 15.93 0.17
C ILE A 111 -2.08 16.89 1.33
N LEU A 112 -1.51 18.06 1.06
CA LEU A 112 -1.28 19.07 2.11
C LEU A 112 -2.61 19.59 2.68
N CYS A 113 -3.60 19.80 1.81
CA CYS A 113 -4.94 20.21 2.22
C CYS A 113 -5.74 19.09 2.91
N SER A 114 -5.35 17.83 2.77
CA SER A 114 -6.10 16.70 3.34
C SER A 114 -6.04 16.66 4.88
N ASP A 115 -4.96 17.18 5.50
CA ASP A 115 -4.87 17.30 6.96
C ASP A 115 -6.03 18.13 7.52
N TRP A 116 -6.35 19.26 6.88
CA TRP A 116 -7.49 20.06 7.28
C TRP A 116 -8.80 19.29 7.14
N GLY A 117 -9.00 18.62 5.99
CA GLY A 117 -10.23 17.86 5.71
C GLY A 117 -10.46 16.69 6.67
N LEU A 118 -9.41 15.91 6.95
CA LEU A 118 -9.47 14.76 7.86
C LEU A 118 -9.80 15.19 9.30
N ARG A 119 -9.28 16.33 9.75
CA ARG A 119 -9.63 16.90 11.06
C ARG A 119 -11.09 17.31 11.15
N GLN A 120 -11.66 17.89 10.09
CA GLN A 120 -13.09 18.24 10.08
C GLN A 120 -13.99 17.01 10.15
N LEU A 121 -13.52 15.87 9.64
CA LEU A 121 -14.23 14.59 9.71
C LEU A 121 -14.03 13.85 11.04
N GLY A 122 -13.20 14.36 11.96
CA GLY A 122 -12.97 13.77 13.27
C GLY A 122 -11.98 12.61 13.28
N PHE A 123 -11.09 12.48 12.28
CA PHE A 123 -10.04 11.48 12.32
C PHE A 123 -9.03 11.75 13.44
N THR A 124 -8.71 10.72 14.23
CA THR A 124 -7.68 10.77 15.26
C THR A 124 -6.60 9.71 15.02
N PHE A 125 -5.46 9.86 15.69
CA PHE A 125 -4.30 8.96 15.60
C PHE A 125 -4.17 8.10 16.87
N ASP A 126 -5.21 8.08 17.70
CA ASP A 126 -5.18 7.50 19.04
C ASP A 126 -5.01 5.98 19.01
N LEU A 127 -4.39 5.46 20.06
CA LEU A 127 -4.26 4.04 20.34
C LEU A 127 -5.36 3.59 21.31
N PRO A 128 -5.74 2.29 21.35
CA PRO A 128 -5.17 1.17 20.58
C PRO A 128 -5.64 1.11 19.12
N LEU A 129 -4.86 0.44 18.26
CA LEU A 129 -5.27 0.20 16.87
C LEU A 129 -6.53 -0.67 16.80
N PRO A 130 -7.43 -0.46 15.83
CA PRO A 130 -8.60 -1.30 15.64
C PRO A 130 -8.20 -2.70 15.16
N ALA A 131 -8.99 -3.71 15.52
CA ALA A 131 -8.81 -5.06 14.99
C ALA A 131 -8.98 -5.08 13.46
N ALA A 132 -8.18 -5.89 12.76
CA ALA A 132 -8.19 -5.96 11.29
C ALA A 132 -9.57 -6.34 10.74
N TYR A 133 -10.24 -7.26 11.41
CA TYR A 133 -11.63 -7.62 11.16
C TYR A 133 -12.34 -7.92 12.48
N VAL A 134 -13.61 -7.54 12.54
CA VAL A 134 -14.52 -7.97 13.61
C VAL A 134 -15.39 -9.08 13.03
N VAL A 135 -15.39 -10.25 13.66
CA VAL A 135 -16.37 -11.30 13.33
C VAL A 135 -17.70 -10.86 13.95
N PRO A 136 -18.78 -10.75 13.17
CA PRO A 136 -20.11 -10.48 13.71
C PRO A 136 -20.62 -11.62 14.60
#